data_AF-A0A0F8WZK1-F1
#
_entry.id   AF-A0A0F8WZK1-F1
#
_cell.length_a   1.000
_cell.length_b   1.000
_cell.length_c   1.000
_cell.angle_alpha   90.00
_cell.angle_beta   90.00
_cell.angle_gamma   90.00
#
_symmetry.space_group_name_H-M   'P 1'
#
loop_
_entity.id
_entity.type
_entity.pdbx_description
1 polymer ?
#
loop_
_entity_poly.entity_id
_entity_poly.type
_entity_poly.pdbx_seq_one_letter_code
_entity_poly.pdbx_strand_id
1 'polypeptide(L)'
;KLFMQPILANMWATLQPILNILSTDHVCVVGAAFGWGVEAVVAETGATVVGIDISDYIATASSTEESELRAEVTTAGLDPDTGRGLEVMSFIYDSQPRSSVIVLQNDAASGPQRKAIRTALGGNWPSVVVYENIVDDTWTDTDIINARNAGNGFGGQQRLIWVYKQTAIRTYQNLFDLLPAGSEVISTDGQVYLT
;
A
#
# COMPACT_ATOMS: atom_id res chain seq x y z
N LYS A 1 14.94 -5.21 7.81
CA LYS A 1 14.20 -3.97 7.47
C LYS A 1 12.86 -4.04 8.19
N LEU A 2 12.71 -3.40 9.36
CA LEU A 2 11.41 -3.08 9.97
C LEU A 2 11.59 -1.71 10.65
N PHE A 3 11.10 -0.71 9.94
CA PHE A 3 10.96 0.73 10.22
C PHE A 3 9.75 1.22 9.39
N MET A 4 8.81 0.32 9.10
CA MET A 4 7.86 0.49 8.00
C MET A 4 6.79 1.54 8.33
N GLN A 5 6.32 1.60 9.58
CA GLN A 5 5.27 2.53 9.99
C GLN A 5 5.66 4.00 9.78
N PRO A 6 6.81 4.52 10.27
CA PRO A 6 7.18 5.92 10.02
C PRO A 6 7.43 6.24 8.54
N ILE A 7 7.97 5.28 7.78
CA ILE A 7 8.31 5.48 6.36
C ILE A 7 7.04 5.54 5.51
N LEU A 8 6.11 4.61 5.72
CA LEU A 8 4.84 4.59 4.99
C LEU A 8 3.94 5.76 5.40
N ALA A 9 3.88 6.09 6.70
CA ALA A 9 3.16 7.28 7.16
C ALA A 9 3.70 8.58 6.53
N ASN A 10 5.03 8.76 6.49
CA ASN A 10 5.63 9.93 5.82
C ASN A 10 5.42 9.94 4.30
N MET A 11 5.44 8.76 3.67
CA MET A 11 5.10 8.64 2.25
C MET A 11 3.67 9.14 2.03
N TRP A 12 2.68 8.64 2.77
CA TRP A 12 1.29 9.06 2.61
C TRP A 12 1.03 10.52 2.97
N ALA A 13 1.71 11.08 3.98
CA ALA A 13 1.68 12.51 4.26
C ALA A 13 2.19 13.36 3.07
N THR A 14 3.12 12.82 2.28
CA THR A 14 3.63 13.47 1.05
C THR A 14 2.69 13.27 -0.13
N LEU A 15 2.11 12.06 -0.27
CA LEU A 15 1.26 11.69 -1.40
C LEU A 15 -0.10 12.38 -1.34
N GLN A 16 -0.73 12.43 -0.17
CA GLN A 16 -2.13 12.82 -0.02
C GLN A 16 -2.50 14.16 -0.65
N PRO A 17 -1.71 15.24 -0.48
CA PRO A 17 -2.03 16.55 -1.06
C PRO A 17 -2.06 16.52 -2.60
N ILE A 18 -1.44 15.51 -3.20
CA ILE A 18 -1.24 15.39 -4.65
C ILE A 18 -2.14 14.32 -5.27
N LEU A 19 -2.61 13.36 -4.47
CA LEU A 19 -3.58 12.34 -4.89
C LEU A 19 -4.91 12.95 -5.32
N ASN A 20 -5.24 14.17 -4.86
CA ASN A 20 -6.52 14.84 -5.13
C ASN A 20 -7.71 13.86 -4.95
N ILE A 21 -7.69 13.09 -3.86
CA ILE A 21 -8.78 12.20 -3.45
C ILE A 21 -9.79 13.08 -2.70
N LEU A 22 -11.05 13.00 -3.13
CA LEU A 22 -12.14 13.77 -2.55
C LEU A 22 -12.87 12.94 -1.50
N SER A 23 -13.53 13.60 -0.56
CA SER A 23 -14.35 12.92 0.45
C SER A 23 -15.51 12.10 -0.13
N THR A 24 -15.88 12.36 -1.38
CA THR A 24 -16.91 11.62 -2.13
C THR A 24 -16.38 10.39 -2.86
N ASP A 25 -15.06 10.20 -2.89
CA ASP A 25 -14.45 9.07 -3.56
C ASP A 25 -14.65 7.75 -2.80
N HIS A 26 -14.70 6.68 -3.58
CA HIS A 26 -14.60 5.31 -3.10
C HIS A 26 -13.24 4.79 -3.52
N VAL A 27 -12.37 4.57 -2.55
CA VAL A 27 -10.96 4.30 -2.79
C VAL A 27 -10.64 2.83 -2.49
N CYS A 28 -10.00 2.15 -3.43
CA CYS A 28 -9.40 0.85 -3.20
C CYS A 28 -7.88 0.98 -3.17
N VAL A 29 -7.25 0.65 -2.05
CA VAL A 29 -5.78 0.60 -1.94
C VAL A 29 -5.33 -0.85 -2.14
N VAL A 30 -4.52 -1.11 -3.15
CA VAL A 30 -4.03 -2.43 -3.55
C VAL A 30 -2.59 -2.59 -3.07
N GLY A 31 -2.30 -3.73 -2.41
CA GLY A 31 -1.04 -3.94 -1.73
C GLY A 31 -0.95 -3.12 -0.44
N ALA A 32 -2.10 -2.99 0.25
CA ALA A 32 -2.27 -2.14 1.41
C ALA A 32 -1.50 -2.62 2.65
N ALA A 33 -0.90 -3.82 2.61
CA ALA A 33 -0.20 -4.43 3.73
C ALA A 33 -1.06 -4.34 5.01
N PHE A 34 -0.51 -3.79 6.10
CA PHE A 34 -1.24 -3.63 7.36
C PHE A 34 -2.28 -2.50 7.38
N GLY A 35 -2.44 -1.73 6.30
CA GLY A 35 -3.50 -0.74 6.15
C GLY A 35 -3.15 0.70 6.54
N TRP A 36 -1.87 1.03 6.79
CA TRP A 36 -1.47 2.40 7.14
C TRP A 36 -1.82 3.42 6.05
N GLY A 37 -1.71 3.05 4.77
CA GLY A 37 -2.15 3.90 3.67
C GLY A 37 -3.65 4.14 3.67
N VAL A 38 -4.44 3.15 4.08
CA VAL A 38 -5.89 3.29 4.22
C VAL A 38 -6.21 4.27 5.35
N GLU A 39 -5.59 4.14 6.51
CA GLU A 39 -5.76 5.06 7.64
C GLU A 39 -5.43 6.50 7.23
N ALA A 40 -4.31 6.71 6.53
CA ALA A 40 -3.88 8.02 6.08
C ALA A 40 -4.89 8.65 5.11
N VAL A 41 -5.37 7.90 4.11
CA VAL A 41 -6.36 8.42 3.16
C VAL A 41 -7.67 8.77 3.88
N VAL A 42 -8.14 7.92 4.78
CA VAL A 42 -9.37 8.19 5.56
C VAL A 42 -9.23 9.44 6.41
N ALA A 43 -8.14 9.55 7.18
CA ALA A 43 -7.91 10.65 8.11
C ALA A 43 -7.86 12.01 7.40
N GLU A 44 -7.23 12.05 6.23
CA GLU A 44 -6.96 13.31 5.52
C GLU A 44 -8.07 13.72 4.54
N THR A 45 -8.82 12.76 3.99
CA THR A 45 -9.81 13.04 2.94
C THR A 45 -11.25 12.81 3.39
N GLY A 46 -11.48 11.98 4.41
CA GLY A 46 -12.82 11.52 4.77
C GLY A 46 -13.49 10.61 3.72
N ALA A 47 -12.75 10.15 2.72
CA ALA A 47 -13.26 9.23 1.69
C ALA A 47 -13.63 7.86 2.28
N THR A 48 -14.44 7.10 1.53
CA THR A 48 -14.70 5.70 1.87
C THR A 48 -13.59 4.85 1.26
N VAL A 49 -12.76 4.23 2.11
CA VAL A 49 -11.55 3.52 1.67
C VAL A 49 -11.60 2.06 2.10
N VAL A 50 -11.15 1.16 1.21
CA VAL A 50 -10.88 -0.24 1.52
C VAL A 50 -9.45 -0.60 1.10
N GLY A 51 -8.73 -1.30 1.95
CA GLY A 51 -7.45 -1.92 1.61
C GLY A 51 -7.63 -3.37 1.18
N ILE A 52 -6.86 -3.80 0.18
CA ILE A 52 -6.73 -5.21 -0.20
C ILE A 52 -5.26 -5.62 -0.25
N ASP A 53 -4.99 -6.85 0.18
CA ASP A 53 -3.68 -7.49 0.10
C ASP A 53 -3.85 -8.99 -0.07
N ILE A 54 -2.86 -9.68 -0.64
CA ILE A 54 -2.92 -11.14 -0.86
C ILE A 54 -2.16 -11.92 0.22
N SER A 55 -1.32 -11.23 0.99
CA SER A 55 -0.39 -11.82 1.93
C SER A 55 -1.12 -12.52 3.08
N ASP A 56 -0.97 -13.85 3.15
CA ASP A 56 -1.41 -14.65 4.30
C ASP A 56 -0.80 -14.14 5.61
N TYR A 57 0.44 -13.64 5.54
CA TYR A 57 1.13 -13.09 6.70
C TYR A 57 0.37 -11.87 7.25
N ILE A 58 -0.07 -10.94 6.39
CA ILE A 58 -0.86 -9.78 6.83
C ILE A 58 -2.18 -10.23 7.47
N ALA A 59 -2.84 -11.24 6.89
CA ALA A 59 -4.12 -11.74 7.39
C ALA A 59 -4.03 -12.43 8.77
N THR A 60 -2.83 -12.91 9.15
CA THR A 60 -2.64 -13.76 10.34
C THR A 60 -1.68 -13.18 11.38
N ALA A 61 -0.97 -12.09 11.04
CA ALA A 61 0.01 -11.49 11.92
C ALA A 61 -0.62 -10.83 13.15
N SER A 62 0.21 -10.71 14.20
CA SER A 62 -0.14 -10.05 15.47
C SER A 62 -0.61 -8.60 15.26
N SER A 63 -1.30 -8.02 16.25
CA SER A 63 -1.58 -6.58 16.27
C SER A 63 -0.34 -5.70 16.50
N THR A 64 0.81 -6.31 16.80
CA THR A 64 2.09 -5.61 17.04
C THR A 64 3.25 -6.32 16.34
N GLU A 65 4.31 -5.58 16.02
CA GLU A 65 5.54 -6.11 15.41
C GLU A 65 6.59 -6.59 16.43
N GLU A 66 6.34 -6.43 17.74
CA GLU A 66 7.34 -6.69 18.79
C GLU A 66 8.00 -8.08 18.70
N SER A 67 7.21 -9.14 18.56
CA SER A 67 7.73 -10.51 18.53
C SER A 67 8.66 -10.75 17.34
N GLU A 68 8.39 -10.10 16.21
CA GLU A 68 9.19 -10.24 14.99
C GLU A 68 10.46 -9.41 15.10
N LEU A 69 10.36 -8.18 15.62
CA LEU A 69 11.52 -7.33 15.91
C LEU A 69 12.49 -8.03 16.87
N ARG A 70 11.96 -8.66 17.93
CA ARG A 70 12.75 -9.46 18.87
C ARG A 70 13.44 -10.64 18.19
N ALA A 71 12.75 -11.33 17.28
CA ALA A 71 13.32 -12.45 16.52
C ALA A 71 14.44 -11.99 15.57
N GLU A 72 14.28 -10.83 14.93
CA GLU A 72 15.31 -10.23 14.06
C GLU A 72 16.55 -9.79 14.85
N VAL A 73 16.37 -9.14 16.01
CA VAL A 73 17.48 -8.77 16.90
C VAL A 73 18.24 -10.00 17.39
N THR A 74 17.52 -11.07 17.75
CA THR A 74 18.11 -12.35 18.13
C THR A 74 18.90 -12.98 16.98
N THR A 75 18.35 -12.94 15.77
CA THR A 75 19.00 -13.46 14.55
C THR A 75 20.29 -12.70 14.22
N ALA A 76 20.35 -11.41 14.54
CA ALA A 76 21.56 -10.60 14.44
C ALA A 76 22.63 -10.90 15.52
N GLY A 77 22.36 -11.86 16.42
CA GLY A 77 23.28 -12.26 17.49
C GLY A 77 23.26 -11.33 18.72
N LEU A 78 22.18 -10.56 18.89
CA LEU A 78 21.99 -9.66 20.02
C LEU A 78 20.88 -10.18 20.94
N ASP A 79 21.00 -9.90 22.23
CA ASP A 79 19.93 -10.16 23.20
C ASP A 79 18.94 -8.98 23.21
N PRO A 80 17.68 -9.15 22.80
CA PRO A 80 16.71 -8.06 22.75
C PRO A 80 16.40 -7.45 24.13
N ASP A 81 16.71 -8.14 25.22
CA ASP A 81 16.38 -7.70 26.59
C ASP A 81 17.55 -7.01 27.30
N THR A 82 18.77 -7.06 26.75
CA THR A 82 19.96 -6.50 27.42
C THR A 82 20.98 -5.85 26.47
N GLY A 83 21.83 -4.99 27.04
CA GLY A 83 22.99 -4.39 26.35
C GLY A 83 22.61 -3.73 25.01
N ARG A 84 23.39 -4.03 23.97
CA ARG A 84 23.20 -3.45 22.63
C ARG A 84 21.88 -3.89 21.97
N GLY A 85 21.39 -5.09 22.27
CA GLY A 85 20.13 -5.55 21.68
C GLY A 85 18.92 -4.80 22.26
N LEU A 86 18.93 -4.49 23.56
CA LEU A 86 17.92 -3.61 24.17
C LEU A 86 17.95 -2.18 23.60
N GLU A 87 19.14 -1.61 23.36
CA GLU A 87 19.27 -0.30 22.72
C GLU A 87 18.68 -0.30 21.31
N VAL A 88 18.94 -1.35 20.52
CA VAL A 88 18.36 -1.53 19.19
C VAL A 88 16.85 -1.70 19.26
N MET A 89 16.35 -2.57 20.16
CA MET A 89 14.91 -2.75 20.36
C MET A 89 14.21 -1.45 20.73
N SER A 90 14.78 -0.68 21.66
CA SER A 90 14.21 0.62 22.08
C SER A 90 14.22 1.66 20.96
N PHE A 91 15.08 1.50 19.96
CA PHE A 91 15.15 2.38 18.80
C PHE A 91 14.17 1.97 17.69
N ILE A 92 13.94 0.67 17.49
CA ILE A 92 13.13 0.15 16.38
C ILE A 92 11.68 -0.15 16.75
N TYR A 93 11.39 -0.38 18.03
CA TYR A 93 10.05 -0.67 18.52
C TYR A 93 9.46 0.55 19.23
N ASP A 94 8.37 1.08 18.67
CA ASP A 94 7.69 2.29 19.16
C ASP A 94 6.58 2.00 20.18
N SER A 95 6.39 0.73 20.55
CA SER A 95 5.31 0.27 21.43
C SER A 95 3.90 0.58 20.93
N GLN A 96 3.75 0.88 19.64
CA GLN A 96 2.44 1.13 19.04
C GLN A 96 1.89 -0.15 18.39
N PRO A 97 0.55 -0.28 18.33
CA PRO A 97 -0.05 -1.28 17.49
C PRO A 97 0.20 -0.96 16.01
N ARG A 98 0.09 -1.99 15.19
CA ARG A 98 -0.09 -1.84 13.74
C ARG A 98 -1.38 -1.06 13.45
N SER A 99 -1.56 -0.68 12.19
CA SER A 99 -2.81 -0.08 11.72
C SER A 99 -4.03 -0.90 12.18
N SER A 100 -5.05 -0.18 12.60
CA SER A 100 -6.31 -0.71 13.13
C SER A 100 -7.30 -1.09 12.02
N VAL A 101 -6.97 -0.79 10.76
CA VAL A 101 -7.81 -1.05 9.61
C VAL A 101 -7.75 -2.52 9.20
N ILE A 102 -8.94 -3.10 8.98
CA ILE A 102 -9.08 -4.42 8.38
C ILE A 102 -8.80 -4.32 6.88
N VAL A 103 -7.75 -5.00 6.43
CA VAL A 103 -7.43 -5.19 5.02
C VAL A 103 -8.03 -6.52 4.56
N LEU A 104 -8.72 -6.51 3.42
CA LEU A 104 -9.31 -7.73 2.87
C LEU A 104 -8.21 -8.58 2.22
N GLN A 105 -8.17 -9.87 2.55
CA GLN A 105 -7.33 -10.82 1.84
C GLN A 105 -7.90 -11.09 0.43
N ASN A 106 -7.45 -10.33 -0.57
CA ASN A 106 -8.14 -10.19 -1.84
C ASN A 106 -7.23 -9.62 -2.93
N ASP A 107 -7.30 -10.15 -4.15
CA ASP A 107 -6.56 -9.69 -5.34
C ASP A 107 -7.48 -9.10 -6.44
N ALA A 108 -8.78 -8.99 -6.16
CA ALA A 108 -9.84 -8.58 -7.07
C ALA A 108 -10.00 -9.45 -8.34
N ALA A 109 -9.36 -10.62 -8.44
CA ALA A 109 -9.32 -11.42 -9.67
C ALA A 109 -10.68 -12.03 -10.02
N SER A 110 -11.47 -12.41 -9.01
CA SER A 110 -12.77 -13.08 -9.21
C SER A 110 -13.99 -12.18 -8.92
N GLY A 111 -15.15 -12.57 -9.46
CA GLY A 111 -16.43 -11.89 -9.19
C GLY A 111 -16.78 -11.79 -7.70
N PRO A 112 -16.65 -12.87 -6.90
CA PRO A 112 -16.86 -12.82 -5.45
C PRO A 112 -15.91 -11.85 -4.73
N GLN A 113 -14.64 -11.86 -5.09
CA GLN A 113 -13.64 -10.94 -4.54
C GLN A 113 -13.97 -9.47 -4.84
N ARG A 114 -14.37 -9.16 -6.08
CA ARG A 114 -14.85 -7.81 -6.45
C ARG A 114 -16.13 -7.43 -5.72
N LYS A 115 -17.04 -8.39 -5.48
CA LYS A 115 -18.25 -8.15 -4.69
C LYS A 115 -17.92 -7.81 -3.23
N ALA A 116 -16.92 -8.47 -2.63
CA ALA A 116 -16.48 -8.16 -1.27
C ALA A 116 -15.95 -6.72 -1.16
N ILE A 117 -15.12 -6.30 -2.12
CA ILE A 117 -14.60 -4.93 -2.22
C ILE A 117 -15.76 -3.92 -2.33
N ARG A 118 -16.70 -4.15 -3.25
CA ARG A 118 -17.89 -3.29 -3.37
C ARG A 118 -18.71 -3.22 -2.10
N THR A 119 -18.85 -4.34 -1.40
CA THR A 119 -19.61 -4.40 -0.14
C THR A 119 -18.94 -3.55 0.93
N ALA A 120 -17.60 -3.62 1.04
CA ALA A 120 -16.83 -2.76 1.93
C ALA A 120 -16.95 -1.26 1.56
N LEU A 121 -17.14 -0.96 0.27
CA LEU A 121 -17.39 0.38 -0.25
C LEU A 121 -18.88 0.78 -0.31
N GLY A 122 -19.73 0.19 0.54
CA GLY A 122 -21.15 0.57 0.63
C GLY A 122 -22.00 0.23 -0.61
N GLY A 123 -21.55 -0.73 -1.42
CA GLY A 123 -22.21 -1.15 -2.67
C GLY A 123 -21.68 -0.48 -3.93
N ASN A 124 -20.80 0.50 -3.79
CA ASN A 124 -20.24 1.27 -4.92
C ASN A 124 -18.99 0.60 -5.50
N TRP A 125 -18.71 0.92 -6.76
CA TRP A 125 -17.41 0.62 -7.36
C TRP A 125 -16.38 1.65 -6.90
N PRO A 126 -15.09 1.27 -6.77
CA PRO A 126 -14.05 2.25 -6.55
C PRO A 126 -14.05 3.32 -7.66
N SER A 127 -14.04 4.60 -7.29
CA SER A 127 -13.76 5.72 -8.21
C SER A 127 -12.25 5.94 -8.35
N VAL A 128 -11.47 5.53 -7.36
CA VAL A 128 -10.01 5.62 -7.34
C VAL A 128 -9.41 4.29 -6.92
N VAL A 129 -8.36 3.85 -7.61
CA VAL A 129 -7.56 2.69 -7.22
C VAL A 129 -6.12 3.11 -7.06
N VAL A 130 -5.57 2.95 -5.85
CA VAL A 130 -4.19 3.29 -5.52
C VAL A 130 -3.38 2.01 -5.37
N TYR A 131 -2.24 1.93 -6.04
CA TYR A 131 -1.34 0.79 -6.07
C TYR A 131 -0.09 1.09 -5.23
N GLU A 132 -0.07 0.66 -3.97
CA GLU A 132 0.92 1.11 -2.96
C GLU A 132 2.29 0.42 -3.09
N ASN A 133 2.35 -0.81 -3.64
CA ASN A 133 3.57 -1.62 -3.73
C ASN A 133 3.69 -2.41 -5.05
N ILE A 134 3.15 -1.86 -6.13
CA ILE A 134 2.91 -2.63 -7.36
C ILE A 134 3.82 -2.15 -8.50
N VAL A 135 4.67 -1.14 -8.26
CA VAL A 135 5.77 -0.85 -9.19
C VAL A 135 7.05 -0.58 -8.40
N ASP A 136 7.95 -1.54 -8.48
CA ASP A 136 9.35 -1.36 -8.12
C ASP A 136 10.26 -1.87 -9.24
N ASP A 137 11.57 -1.73 -9.03
CA ASP A 137 12.60 -2.11 -9.98
C ASP A 137 12.60 -3.60 -10.39
N THR A 138 11.91 -4.47 -9.67
CA THR A 138 11.85 -5.91 -9.92
C THR A 138 10.66 -6.35 -10.76
N TRP A 139 9.67 -5.48 -10.95
CA TRP A 139 8.47 -5.80 -11.72
C TRP A 139 8.73 -5.88 -13.22
N THR A 140 8.26 -6.95 -13.84
CA THR A 140 8.26 -7.09 -15.30
C THR A 140 7.12 -6.30 -15.93
N ASP A 141 7.21 -5.98 -17.22
CA ASP A 141 6.13 -5.32 -17.95
C ASP A 141 4.82 -6.11 -17.88
N THR A 142 4.92 -7.44 -17.90
CA THR A 142 3.78 -8.36 -17.77
C THR A 142 3.08 -8.22 -16.42
N ASP A 143 3.83 -8.08 -15.33
CA ASP A 143 3.25 -7.92 -13.99
C ASP A 143 2.44 -6.63 -13.90
N ILE A 144 2.98 -5.53 -14.43
CA ILE A 144 2.32 -4.22 -14.49
C ILE A 144 1.04 -4.30 -15.32
N ILE A 145 1.10 -4.94 -16.50
CA ILE A 145 -0.06 -5.15 -17.38
C ILE A 145 -1.14 -5.97 -16.66
N ASN A 146 -0.75 -7.04 -15.96
CA ASN A 146 -1.67 -7.90 -15.24
C ASN A 146 -2.35 -7.13 -14.10
N ALA A 147 -1.59 -6.38 -13.29
CA ALA A 147 -2.14 -5.54 -12.23
C ALA A 147 -3.12 -4.48 -12.78
N ARG A 148 -2.75 -3.79 -13.88
CA ARG A 148 -3.64 -2.86 -14.59
C ARG A 148 -4.95 -3.54 -15.01
N ASN A 149 -4.86 -4.72 -15.63
CA ASN A 149 -6.03 -5.44 -16.12
C ASN A 149 -6.92 -5.96 -14.99
N ALA A 150 -6.33 -6.36 -13.86
CA ALA A 150 -7.06 -6.72 -12.64
C ALA A 150 -7.81 -5.51 -12.08
N GLY A 151 -7.16 -4.33 -12.05
CA GLY A 151 -7.79 -3.05 -11.73
C GLY A 151 -8.94 -2.70 -12.64
N ASN A 152 -8.81 -2.92 -13.96
CA ASN A 152 -9.88 -2.70 -14.93
C ASN A 152 -11.13 -3.57 -14.66
N GLY A 153 -11.00 -4.63 -13.85
CA GLY A 153 -12.11 -5.45 -13.35
C GLY A 153 -13.17 -4.68 -12.54
N PHE A 154 -12.88 -3.45 -12.10
CA PHE A 154 -13.84 -2.57 -11.41
C PHE A 154 -14.78 -1.77 -12.33
N GLY A 155 -14.73 -1.97 -13.66
CA GLY A 155 -15.68 -1.36 -14.60
C GLY A 155 -15.10 -0.24 -15.48
N GLY A 156 -13.79 0.00 -15.43
CA GLY A 156 -13.04 0.82 -16.39
C GLY A 156 -13.23 2.33 -16.28
N GLN A 157 -13.85 2.84 -15.20
CA GLN A 157 -14.08 4.28 -14.99
C GLN A 157 -13.24 4.89 -13.86
N GLN A 158 -12.44 4.07 -13.19
CA GLN A 158 -11.63 4.51 -12.06
C GLN A 158 -10.37 5.28 -12.49
N ARG A 159 -10.01 6.29 -11.72
CA ARG A 159 -8.68 6.89 -11.74
C ARG A 159 -7.68 5.90 -11.15
N LEU A 160 -6.64 5.54 -11.91
CA LEU A 160 -5.59 4.63 -11.47
C LEU A 160 -4.36 5.41 -11.03
N ILE A 161 -3.93 5.19 -9.80
CA ILE A 161 -2.75 5.83 -9.22
C ILE A 161 -1.73 4.77 -8.87
N TRP A 162 -0.52 4.90 -9.40
CA TRP A 162 0.58 3.96 -9.20
C TRP A 162 1.68 4.59 -8.36
N VAL A 163 1.91 4.06 -7.16
CA VAL A 163 3.06 4.46 -6.35
C VAL A 163 4.30 3.74 -6.89
N TYR A 164 5.29 4.52 -7.31
CA TYR A 164 6.51 4.04 -7.93
C TYR A 164 7.74 4.33 -7.07
N LYS A 165 8.52 3.30 -6.79
CA LYS A 165 9.79 3.41 -6.07
C LYS A 165 10.95 3.09 -7.00
N GLN A 166 11.57 4.12 -7.57
CA GLN A 166 12.71 3.98 -8.46
C GLN A 166 14.00 3.74 -7.67
N THR A 167 14.76 2.68 -7.98
CA THR A 167 16.14 2.53 -7.46
C THR A 167 17.25 2.50 -8.51
N ALA A 168 16.96 2.21 -9.79
CA ALA A 168 17.81 2.46 -10.97
C ALA A 168 17.26 1.90 -12.30
N ILE A 169 16.40 0.87 -12.29
CA ILE A 169 16.24 -0.02 -13.47
C ILE A 169 15.22 0.50 -14.52
N ARG A 170 14.26 1.35 -14.16
CA ARG A 170 13.15 1.77 -15.04
C ARG A 170 12.86 3.28 -14.96
N THR A 171 12.44 3.90 -16.07
CA THR A 171 12.05 5.34 -16.13
C THR A 171 10.53 5.52 -16.13
N TYR A 172 10.04 6.71 -15.76
CA TYR A 172 8.60 7.05 -15.84
C TYR A 172 8.03 6.89 -17.25
N GLN A 173 8.81 7.25 -18.28
CA GLN A 173 8.38 7.08 -19.67
C GLN A 173 8.08 5.61 -20.00
N ASN A 174 8.90 4.67 -19.50
CA ASN A 174 8.65 3.24 -19.71
C ASN A 174 7.38 2.74 -19.01
N LEU A 175 6.95 3.38 -17.92
CA LEU A 175 5.70 3.04 -17.24
C LEU A 175 4.49 3.52 -18.05
N PHE A 176 4.56 4.72 -18.60
CA PHE A 176 3.45 5.27 -19.39
C PHE A 176 3.18 4.52 -20.68
N ASP A 177 4.19 3.91 -21.28
CA ASP A 177 4.00 3.02 -22.43
C ASP A 177 3.13 1.78 -22.08
N LEU A 178 2.99 1.44 -20.78
CA LEU A 178 2.23 0.29 -20.28
C LEU A 178 0.88 0.67 -19.65
N LEU A 179 0.72 1.91 -19.22
CA LEU A 179 -0.46 2.39 -18.50
C LEU A 179 -1.48 3.05 -19.46
N PRO A 180 -2.79 2.97 -19.16
CA PRO A 180 -3.81 3.61 -19.98
C PRO A 180 -3.80 5.13 -19.76
N ALA A 181 -4.37 5.87 -20.72
CA ALA A 181 -4.58 7.31 -20.60
C ALA A 181 -5.41 7.66 -19.34
N GLY A 182 -5.05 8.74 -18.65
CA GLY A 182 -5.68 9.13 -17.38
C GLY A 182 -5.16 8.36 -16.16
N SER A 183 -3.98 7.76 -16.26
CA SER A 183 -3.28 7.15 -15.13
C SER A 183 -2.27 8.13 -14.53
N GLU A 184 -2.10 8.05 -13.22
CA GLU A 184 -1.14 8.86 -12.48
C GLU A 184 -0.03 7.95 -11.95
N VAL A 185 1.22 8.34 -12.14
CA VAL A 185 2.37 7.70 -11.49
C VAL A 185 2.93 8.68 -10.48
N ILE A 186 2.98 8.26 -9.23
CA ILE A 186 3.51 9.06 -8.14
C ILE A 186 4.73 8.40 -7.58
N SER A 187 5.83 9.12 -7.58
CA SER A 187 7.07 8.62 -7.04
C SER A 187 7.09 8.70 -5.51
N THR A 188 7.86 7.83 -4.88
CA THR A 188 8.01 7.84 -3.42
C THR A 188 8.66 9.11 -2.84
N ASP A 189 9.25 9.98 -3.68
CA ASP A 189 9.72 11.32 -3.30
C ASP A 189 8.66 12.42 -3.53
N GLY A 190 7.43 12.04 -3.89
CA GLY A 190 6.28 12.95 -4.00
C GLY A 190 6.12 13.63 -5.36
N GLN A 191 6.88 13.25 -6.38
CA GLN A 191 6.71 13.80 -7.72
C GLN A 191 5.59 13.08 -8.46
N VAL A 192 4.74 13.85 -9.14
CA VAL A 192 3.61 13.31 -9.89
C VAL A 192 3.83 13.46 -11.38
N TYR A 193 3.59 12.37 -12.08
CA TYR A 193 3.67 12.24 -13.51
C TYR A 193 2.30 11.79 -14.03
N LEU A 194 1.81 12.41 -15.10
CA LEU A 194 0.48 12.17 -15.67
C LEU A 194 0.60 11.68 -17.12
N THR A 195 -0.29 10.77 -17.54
CA THR A 195 -0.47 10.37 -18.96
C THR A 195 -1.45 11.24 -19.72
#